data_AF-A0A6S6TQX2-F1
#
_entry.id   AF-A0A6S6TQX2-F1
#
_cell.length_a   1.000
_cell.length_b   1.000
_cell.length_c   1.000
_cell.angle_alpha   90.00
_cell.angle_beta   90.00
_cell.angle_gamma   90.00
#
_symmetry.space_group_name_H-M   'P 1'
#
loop_
_entity.id
_entity.type
_entity.pdbx_description
1 polymer ?
#
loop_
_entity_poly.entity_id
_entity_poly.type
_entity_poly.pdbx_seq_one_letter_code
_entity_poly.pdbx_strand_id
1 'polypeptide(L)'
;MKVCIAGKNNIAVEIVSFLIEKELVSKNEIYIVLNKTDNYTDTWQRSLGKYAKENELEIVSLDQVYDIEDLLFLSLEFDKIIKVEKFKTNKLYNIHFSILPKYKGMFTSILPILNNEPLSGVTLHKIDKGIDTGDIIATKEFSINKNDNSRNLYFKYLKAGIELLKDNFQRLEENIYINAMPQVAMSSQYYSKDIIDFSNIIIDLNQVAINIHNQVRAFYFREYQIPKVFDYNIISSEILCSKSKKRVGSIILENSISFLVSTIDYDIVLYKDRGDTLFEACANGNLSLVNELIQIPNIINIQNQIGWTPLIVAIYNNEIEIVKTLLINGADIQLTNFKGTTPLMYAKTSYCKSKDSTILKILLALDVDIYQQDYQDKNVLDYTRENSELDVLELIMEAR
;
A
#
# COMPACT_ATOMS: atom_id res chain seq x y z
N MET A 1 29.50 0.38 -12.54
CA MET A 1 28.89 1.11 -11.40
C MET A 1 28.37 0.09 -10.41
N LYS A 2 28.56 0.33 -9.11
CA LYS A 2 27.96 -0.46 -8.02
C LYS A 2 26.73 0.24 -7.50
N VAL A 3 25.69 -0.51 -7.14
CA VAL A 3 24.47 0.06 -6.56
C VAL A 3 24.17 -0.57 -5.21
N CYS A 4 23.90 0.26 -4.21
CA CYS A 4 23.37 -0.19 -2.93
C CYS A 4 21.92 0.27 -2.78
N ILE A 5 21.02 -0.68 -2.54
CA ILE A 5 19.65 -0.42 -2.13
C ILE A 5 19.52 -0.68 -0.63
N ALA A 6 19.29 0.39 0.11
CA ALA A 6 19.09 0.37 1.55
C ALA A 6 17.63 0.67 1.86
N GLY A 7 16.88 -0.27 2.44
CA GLY A 7 15.45 -0.04 2.61
C GLY A 7 14.59 -1.26 2.95
N LYS A 8 13.32 -1.16 2.58
CA LYS A 8 12.28 -2.18 2.76
C LYS A 8 11.15 -2.04 1.75
N ASN A 9 10.19 -2.96 1.83
CA ASN A 9 8.88 -2.91 1.19
C ASN A 9 8.94 -2.93 -0.35
N ASN A 10 7.78 -2.80 -1.00
CA ASN A 10 7.66 -2.92 -2.44
C ASN A 10 8.51 -1.89 -3.18
N ILE A 11 8.69 -0.66 -2.66
CA ILE A 11 9.55 0.33 -3.34
C ILE A 11 10.99 -0.17 -3.51
N ALA A 12 11.58 -0.80 -2.49
CA ALA A 12 12.93 -1.33 -2.63
C ALA A 12 12.97 -2.56 -3.54
N VAL A 13 12.02 -3.49 -3.38
CA VAL A 13 11.97 -4.72 -4.20
C VAL A 13 11.75 -4.42 -5.68
N GLU A 14 10.79 -3.56 -6.02
CA GLU A 14 10.46 -3.18 -7.39
C GLU A 14 11.61 -2.44 -8.09
N ILE A 15 12.39 -1.67 -7.34
CA ILE A 15 13.57 -0.99 -7.87
C ILE A 15 14.69 -2.00 -8.13
N VAL A 16 14.96 -2.93 -7.22
CA VAL A 16 15.93 -4.00 -7.48
C VAL A 16 15.50 -4.86 -8.68
N SER A 17 14.22 -5.24 -8.75
CA SER A 17 13.67 -5.99 -9.89
C SER A 17 13.90 -5.25 -11.20
N PHE A 18 13.57 -3.96 -11.23
CA PHE A 18 13.79 -3.10 -12.41
C PHE A 18 15.26 -3.03 -12.85
N LEU A 19 16.20 -2.91 -11.90
CA LEU A 19 17.63 -2.87 -12.22
C LEU A 19 18.10 -4.17 -12.89
N ILE A 20 17.59 -5.31 -12.43
CA ILE A 20 17.93 -6.63 -12.94
C ILE A 20 17.25 -6.89 -14.30
N GLU A 21 15.94 -6.69 -14.39
CA GLU A 21 15.15 -6.96 -15.60
C GLU A 21 15.53 -6.07 -16.79
N LYS A 22 15.97 -4.84 -16.52
CA LYS A 22 16.46 -3.92 -17.55
C LYS A 22 17.96 -4.03 -17.80
N GLU A 23 18.62 -4.99 -17.15
CA GLU A 23 20.06 -5.23 -17.25
C GLU A 23 20.91 -3.96 -17.00
N LEU A 24 20.41 -3.06 -16.15
CA LEU A 24 21.08 -1.80 -15.85
C LEU A 24 22.29 -2.00 -14.95
N VAL A 25 22.24 -3.01 -14.07
CA VAL A 25 23.31 -3.35 -13.14
C VAL A 25 23.38 -4.86 -13.01
N SER A 26 24.60 -5.42 -13.10
CA SER A 26 24.81 -6.86 -12.88
C SER A 26 24.50 -7.23 -11.44
N LYS A 27 23.89 -8.41 -11.21
CA LYS A 27 23.45 -8.87 -9.87
C LYS A 27 24.57 -8.83 -8.82
N ASN A 28 25.81 -9.17 -9.20
CA ASN A 28 26.99 -9.17 -8.34
C ASN A 28 27.49 -7.76 -7.96
N GLU A 29 26.97 -6.71 -8.58
CA GLU A 29 27.28 -5.30 -8.27
C GLU A 29 26.11 -4.62 -7.53
N ILE A 30 25.07 -5.38 -7.15
CA ILE A 30 23.93 -4.91 -6.35
C ILE A 30 24.10 -5.37 -4.90
N TYR A 31 24.16 -4.40 -4.00
CA TYR A 31 24.30 -4.61 -2.56
C TYR A 31 23.01 -4.22 -1.84
N ILE A 32 22.55 -5.05 -0.91
CA ILE A 32 21.30 -4.85 -0.17
C ILE A 32 21.60 -4.55 1.30
N VAL A 33 21.06 -3.45 1.82
CA VAL A 33 21.09 -3.14 3.26
C VAL A 33 19.67 -3.17 3.81
N LEU A 34 19.41 -4.10 4.71
CA LEU A 34 18.08 -4.30 5.27
C LEU A 34 17.80 -3.35 6.45
N ASN A 35 16.54 -2.96 6.57
CA ASN A 35 15.99 -2.42 7.80
C ASN A 35 16.03 -3.49 8.92
N LYS A 36 16.11 -3.04 10.17
CA LYS A 36 16.21 -3.92 11.35
C LYS A 36 15.00 -4.84 11.51
N THR A 37 13.84 -4.41 11.03
CA THR A 37 12.57 -5.12 11.17
C THR A 37 12.29 -6.11 10.02
N ASP A 38 13.12 -6.15 8.98
CA ASP A 38 12.94 -7.12 7.89
C ASP A 38 13.35 -8.51 8.39
N ASN A 39 12.40 -9.44 8.37
CA ASN A 39 12.56 -10.81 8.87
C ASN A 39 12.44 -11.86 7.75
N TYR A 40 12.71 -11.50 6.49
CA TYR A 40 12.65 -12.40 5.34
C TYR A 40 11.26 -12.98 5.03
N THR A 41 10.19 -12.31 5.49
CA THR A 41 8.81 -12.78 5.29
C THR A 41 7.98 -11.70 4.62
N ASP A 42 7.28 -12.05 3.54
CA ASP A 42 6.31 -11.16 2.92
C ASP A 42 5.12 -10.95 3.84
N THR A 43 4.69 -9.70 3.94
CA THR A 43 3.46 -9.28 4.61
C THR A 43 2.57 -8.61 3.58
N TRP A 44 1.77 -7.62 3.98
CA TRP A 44 1.12 -6.71 3.03
C TRP A 44 2.10 -5.88 2.18
N GLN A 45 3.40 -5.94 2.50
CA GLN A 45 4.52 -5.52 1.67
C GLN A 45 5.54 -6.67 1.53
N ARG A 46 6.20 -6.74 0.36
CA ARG A 46 7.28 -7.69 0.09
C ARG A 46 8.50 -7.42 0.96
N SER A 47 9.14 -8.48 1.42
CA SER A 47 10.41 -8.41 2.15
C SER A 47 11.57 -8.25 1.17
N LEU A 48 12.37 -7.20 1.37
CA LEU A 48 13.58 -6.99 0.58
C LEU A 48 14.60 -8.08 0.86
N GLY A 49 14.70 -8.51 2.12
CA GLY A 49 15.60 -9.59 2.53
C GLY A 49 15.22 -10.92 1.87
N LYS A 50 13.94 -11.26 1.83
CA LYS A 50 13.44 -12.47 1.17
C LYS A 50 13.77 -12.43 -0.32
N TYR A 51 13.38 -11.35 -0.99
CA TYR A 51 13.64 -11.15 -2.41
C TYR A 51 15.13 -11.25 -2.76
N ALA A 52 15.99 -10.63 -1.95
CA ALA A 52 17.43 -10.68 -2.12
C ALA A 52 17.99 -12.11 -2.02
N LYS A 53 17.51 -12.92 -1.06
CA LYS A 53 17.91 -14.34 -0.96
C LYS A 53 17.47 -15.17 -2.14
N GLU A 54 16.22 -15.01 -2.59
CA GLU A 54 15.66 -15.74 -3.73
C GLU A 54 16.37 -15.39 -5.05
N ASN A 55 16.91 -14.17 -5.14
CA ASN A 55 17.65 -13.69 -6.31
C ASN A 55 19.17 -13.72 -6.18
N GLU A 56 19.71 -14.34 -5.13
CA GLU A 56 21.15 -14.48 -4.87
C GLU A 56 21.90 -13.14 -4.82
N LEU A 57 21.27 -12.10 -4.25
CA LEU A 57 21.87 -10.77 -4.09
C LEU A 57 22.65 -10.65 -2.78
N GLU A 58 23.72 -9.87 -2.80
CA GLU A 58 24.60 -9.70 -1.65
C GLU A 58 23.94 -8.80 -0.57
N ILE A 59 23.65 -9.38 0.60
CA ILE A 59 23.15 -8.63 1.76
C ILE A 59 24.33 -8.24 2.63
N VAL A 60 24.50 -6.94 2.85
CA VAL A 60 25.63 -6.34 3.57
C VAL A 60 25.17 -5.43 4.70
N SER A 61 26.06 -5.18 5.65
CA SER A 61 25.86 -4.15 6.68
C SER A 61 26.14 -2.76 6.12
N LEU A 62 25.55 -1.73 6.73
CA LEU A 62 25.80 -0.34 6.35
C LEU A 62 27.29 0.03 6.49
N ASP A 63 28.00 -0.53 7.48
CA ASP A 63 29.42 -0.26 7.66
C ASP A 63 30.28 -0.82 6.51
N GLN A 64 29.92 -1.98 5.93
CA GLN A 64 30.60 -2.53 4.76
C GLN A 64 30.39 -1.69 3.50
N VAL A 65 29.23 -1.02 3.38
CA VAL A 65 28.89 -0.21 2.21
C VAL A 65 29.72 1.07 2.14
N TYR A 66 30.16 1.62 3.28
CA TYR A 66 30.96 2.85 3.32
C TYR A 66 32.28 2.76 2.55
N ASP A 67 32.89 1.57 2.52
CA ASP A 67 34.20 1.33 1.89
C ASP A 67 34.13 1.03 0.39
N ILE A 68 32.93 0.93 -0.19
CA ILE A 68 32.73 0.60 -1.60
C ILE A 68 32.96 1.85 -2.48
N GLU A 69 33.91 1.74 -3.42
CA GLU A 69 34.21 2.76 -4.42
C GLU A 69 33.28 2.68 -5.63
N ASP A 70 33.05 3.81 -6.30
CA ASP A 70 32.09 3.97 -7.42
C ASP A 70 30.68 3.42 -7.10
N LEU A 71 30.25 3.65 -5.86
CA LEU A 71 28.93 3.27 -5.38
C LEU A 71 27.90 4.37 -5.66
N LEU A 72 26.72 3.96 -6.12
CA LEU A 72 25.47 4.72 -6.07
C LEU A 72 24.61 4.16 -4.92
N PHE A 73 24.29 4.99 -3.94
CA PHE A 73 23.52 4.59 -2.76
C PHE A 73 22.10 5.15 -2.83
N LEU A 74 21.10 4.28 -2.70
CA LEU A 74 19.68 4.61 -2.68
C LEU A 74 19.05 4.19 -1.36
N SER A 75 18.58 5.17 -0.59
CA SER A 75 17.74 4.98 0.58
C SER A 75 16.27 4.98 0.17
N LEU A 76 15.57 3.88 0.45
CA LEU A 76 14.16 3.67 0.11
C LEU A 76 13.41 3.17 1.36
N GLU A 77 12.81 4.10 2.11
CA GLU A 77 12.16 3.81 3.42
C GLU A 77 13.14 3.22 4.46
N PHE A 78 14.39 3.68 4.46
CA PHE A 78 15.47 3.14 5.31
C PHE A 78 15.38 3.60 6.77
N ASP A 79 15.74 2.73 7.73
CA ASP A 79 15.51 2.95 9.17
C ASP A 79 16.74 3.40 9.99
N LYS A 80 17.88 3.66 9.33
CA LYS A 80 19.12 4.09 10.00
C LYS A 80 19.56 5.46 9.50
N ILE A 81 20.10 6.25 10.42
CA ILE A 81 20.76 7.51 10.10
C ILE A 81 22.04 7.21 9.30
N ILE A 82 22.20 7.91 8.18
CA ILE A 82 23.29 7.72 7.24
C ILE A 82 24.41 8.71 7.57
N LYS A 83 25.61 8.20 7.82
CA LYS A 83 26.82 9.01 8.08
C LYS A 83 27.51 9.31 6.75
N VAL A 84 27.11 10.39 6.09
CA VAL A 84 27.59 10.76 4.76
C VAL A 84 29.11 10.88 4.67
N GLU A 85 29.76 11.35 5.74
CA GLU A 85 31.22 11.50 5.81
C GLU A 85 32.00 10.19 5.77
N LYS A 86 31.34 9.04 5.97
CA LYS A 86 31.99 7.73 5.92
C LYS A 86 32.06 7.16 4.50
N PHE A 87 31.23 7.63 3.56
CA PHE A 87 31.22 7.09 2.21
C PHE A 87 32.42 7.58 1.39
N LYS A 88 32.96 6.70 0.55
CA LYS A 88 33.95 7.06 -0.49
C LYS A 88 33.31 7.70 -1.75
N THR A 89 31.98 7.79 -1.79
CA THR A 89 31.18 8.33 -2.90
C THR A 89 30.31 9.49 -2.42
N ASN A 90 29.92 10.37 -3.33
CA ASN A 90 28.93 11.41 -3.10
C ASN A 90 27.57 11.14 -3.80
N LYS A 91 27.43 9.99 -4.49
CA LYS A 91 26.17 9.54 -5.13
C LYS A 91 25.22 8.95 -4.08
N LEU A 92 24.75 9.79 -3.16
CA LEU A 92 23.90 9.40 -2.04
C LEU A 92 22.50 10.02 -2.20
N TYR A 93 21.48 9.19 -2.38
CA TYR A 93 20.12 9.66 -2.65
C TYR A 93 19.07 8.97 -1.80
N ASN A 94 17.95 9.66 -1.59
CA ASN A 94 16.80 9.17 -0.85
C ASN A 94 15.50 9.50 -1.60
N ILE A 95 14.54 8.58 -1.54
CA ILE A 95 13.14 8.90 -1.81
C ILE A 95 12.46 9.18 -0.47
N HIS A 96 11.95 10.40 -0.32
CA HIS A 96 11.13 10.79 0.82
C HIS A 96 9.67 10.94 0.42
N PHE A 97 8.76 10.50 1.29
CA PHE A 97 7.32 10.50 1.05
C PHE A 97 6.64 11.81 1.45
N SER A 98 7.11 12.92 0.88
CA SER A 98 6.40 14.20 0.91
C SER A 98 6.82 15.08 -0.26
N ILE A 99 6.16 16.23 -0.40
CA ILE A 99 6.66 17.35 -1.21
C ILE A 99 7.57 18.18 -0.32
N LEU A 100 8.88 17.91 -0.35
CA LEU A 100 9.85 18.68 0.42
C LEU A 100 9.83 20.16 -0.04
N PRO A 101 9.93 21.13 0.89
CA PRO A 101 10.43 21.00 2.25
C PRO A 101 9.38 20.68 3.33
N LYS A 102 8.10 20.45 2.98
CA LYS A 102 7.05 20.11 3.95
C LYS A 102 7.15 18.65 4.41
N TYR A 103 6.63 18.36 5.59
CA TYR A 103 6.50 17.00 6.15
C TYR A 103 7.80 16.18 6.12
N LYS A 104 8.93 16.76 6.56
CA LYS A 104 10.15 15.98 6.87
C LYS A 104 9.89 15.03 8.04
N GLY A 105 10.61 13.91 8.09
CA GLY A 105 10.51 12.95 9.18
C GLY A 105 9.34 11.98 9.05
N MET A 106 8.53 11.85 10.09
CA MET A 106 7.68 10.68 10.31
C MET A 106 6.20 10.89 9.91
N PHE A 107 5.50 9.78 9.69
CA PHE A 107 4.04 9.69 9.53
C PHE A 107 3.44 10.55 8.41
N THR A 108 4.14 10.64 7.28
CA THR A 108 3.70 11.41 6.12
C THR A 108 2.41 10.86 5.48
N SER A 109 2.03 9.61 5.74
CA SER A 109 0.71 9.09 5.33
C SER A 109 -0.45 9.51 6.23
N ILE A 110 -0.18 10.15 7.38
CA ILE A 110 -1.19 10.54 8.37
C ILE A 110 -1.30 12.07 8.46
N LEU A 111 -0.17 12.75 8.63
CA LEU A 111 -0.14 14.19 8.95
C LEU A 111 -0.75 15.08 7.85
N PRO A 112 -0.48 14.88 6.55
CA PRO A 112 -1.14 15.64 5.48
C PRO A 112 -2.66 15.45 5.49
N ILE A 113 -3.15 14.26 5.82
CA ILE A 113 -4.59 13.98 5.93
C ILE A 113 -5.20 14.73 7.12
N LEU A 114 -4.56 14.66 8.30
CA LEU A 114 -5.00 15.41 9.49
C LEU A 114 -5.04 16.91 9.23
N ASN A 115 -4.03 17.43 8.53
CA ASN A 115 -3.92 18.84 8.16
C ASN A 115 -4.80 19.25 6.98
N ASN A 116 -5.62 18.34 6.45
CA ASN A 116 -6.53 18.59 5.33
C ASN A 116 -5.80 19.10 4.06
N GLU A 117 -4.59 18.61 3.81
CA GLU A 117 -3.84 18.97 2.61
C GLU A 117 -4.54 18.40 1.36
N PRO A 118 -4.65 19.17 0.26
CA PRO A 118 -5.24 18.68 -0.99
C PRO A 118 -4.28 17.83 -1.81
N LEU A 119 -2.97 17.96 -1.56
CA LEU A 119 -1.89 17.37 -2.33
C LEU A 119 -0.86 16.75 -1.40
N SER A 120 -0.21 15.70 -1.89
CA SER A 120 1.06 15.24 -1.38
C SER A 120 1.92 14.76 -2.54
N GLY A 121 3.03 14.12 -2.24
CA GLY A 121 3.95 13.68 -3.28
C GLY A 121 5.15 12.96 -2.72
N VAL A 122 6.06 12.63 -3.61
CA VAL A 122 7.36 12.05 -3.28
C VAL A 122 8.46 12.97 -3.79
N THR A 123 9.57 13.02 -3.07
CA THR A 123 10.75 13.77 -3.45
C THR A 123 11.97 12.87 -3.49
N LEU A 124 12.65 12.85 -4.63
CA LEU A 124 14.00 12.33 -4.79
C LEU A 124 14.98 13.45 -4.44
N HIS A 125 15.82 13.25 -3.44
CA HIS A 125 16.79 14.24 -2.98
C HIS A 125 18.13 13.63 -2.60
N LYS A 126 19.16 14.46 -2.47
CA LYS A 126 20.46 14.05 -1.94
C LYS A 126 20.38 13.77 -0.45
N ILE A 127 21.21 12.85 0.04
CA ILE A 127 21.40 12.64 1.48
C ILE A 127 22.49 13.59 1.96
N ASP A 128 22.20 14.32 3.03
CA ASP A 128 23.16 15.12 3.77
C ASP A 128 23.18 14.69 5.25
N LYS A 129 23.71 15.53 6.15
CA LYS A 129 23.79 15.20 7.59
C LYS A 129 22.45 15.31 8.32
N GLY A 130 21.46 15.98 7.74
CA GLY A 130 20.17 16.21 8.39
C GLY A 130 19.14 15.14 8.02
N ILE A 131 17.90 15.36 8.48
CA ILE A 131 16.76 14.48 8.19
C ILE A 131 15.97 15.13 7.06
N ASP A 132 16.01 14.50 5.89
CA ASP A 132 15.30 14.93 4.68
C ASP A 132 15.62 16.38 4.24
N THR A 133 16.86 16.83 4.45
CA THR A 133 17.28 18.24 4.23
C THR A 133 18.07 18.49 2.95
N GLY A 134 18.62 17.44 2.33
CA GLY A 134 19.48 17.61 1.16
C GLY A 134 18.76 18.13 -0.08
N ASP A 135 19.55 18.54 -1.07
CA ASP A 135 19.06 19.19 -2.29
C ASP A 135 18.06 18.29 -3.05
N ILE A 136 16.96 18.89 -3.49
CA ILE A 136 15.89 18.24 -4.25
C ILE A 136 16.36 18.01 -5.68
N ILE A 137 16.23 16.78 -6.17
CA ILE A 137 16.58 16.39 -7.56
C ILE A 137 15.32 16.36 -8.43
N ALA A 138 14.25 15.77 -7.92
CA ALA A 138 12.96 15.67 -8.61
C ALA A 138 11.83 15.44 -7.60
N THR A 139 10.62 15.85 -7.97
CA THR A 139 9.41 15.67 -7.16
C THR A 139 8.28 15.18 -8.06
N LYS A 140 7.40 14.34 -7.50
CA LYS A 140 6.16 13.92 -8.16
C LYS A 140 4.98 14.12 -7.22
N GLU A 141 4.08 15.01 -7.62
CA GLU A 141 2.89 15.38 -6.84
C GLU A 141 1.67 14.56 -7.27
N PHE A 142 0.74 14.38 -6.34
CA PHE A 142 -0.56 13.78 -6.59
C PHE A 142 -1.61 14.27 -5.59
N SER A 143 -2.88 14.14 -5.94
CA SER A 143 -3.99 14.53 -5.07
C SER A 143 -4.21 13.58 -3.91
N ILE A 144 -4.54 14.15 -2.74
CA ILE A 144 -5.17 13.42 -1.64
C ILE A 144 -6.68 13.57 -1.84
N ASN A 145 -7.32 12.48 -2.27
CA ASN A 145 -8.77 12.47 -2.49
C ASN A 145 -9.51 12.51 -1.15
N LYS A 146 -10.75 12.98 -1.16
CA LYS A 146 -11.59 13.08 0.05
C LYS A 146 -11.65 11.77 0.84
N ASN A 147 -11.78 10.64 0.15
CA ASN A 147 -11.93 9.33 0.77
C ASN A 147 -10.61 8.56 0.92
N ASP A 148 -9.47 9.14 0.53
CA ASP A 148 -8.19 8.49 0.78
C ASP A 148 -7.93 8.44 2.29
N ASN A 149 -7.67 7.23 2.79
CA ASN A 149 -7.11 7.00 4.10
C ASN A 149 -5.57 6.91 4.06
N SER A 150 -4.95 6.79 5.23
CA SER A 150 -3.48 6.73 5.31
C SER A 150 -2.87 5.55 4.55
N ARG A 151 -3.54 4.39 4.52
CA ARG A 151 -3.11 3.24 3.70
C ARG A 151 -3.16 3.58 2.20
N ASN A 152 -4.24 4.20 1.71
CA ASN A 152 -4.33 4.63 0.31
C ASN A 152 -3.21 5.63 -0.04
N LEU A 153 -2.97 6.60 0.84
CA LEU A 153 -1.92 7.60 0.66
C LEU A 153 -0.52 6.95 0.63
N TYR A 154 -0.27 5.96 1.49
CA TYR A 154 0.96 5.19 1.48
C TYR A 154 1.19 4.43 0.16
N PHE A 155 0.16 3.79 -0.40
CA PHE A 155 0.28 3.13 -1.71
C PHE A 155 0.50 4.13 -2.85
N LYS A 156 -0.08 5.33 -2.79
CA LYS A 156 0.23 6.41 -3.74
C LYS A 156 1.70 6.84 -3.65
N TYR A 157 2.26 6.93 -2.44
CA TYR A 157 3.69 7.20 -2.27
C TYR A 157 4.56 6.11 -2.89
N LEU A 158 4.27 4.83 -2.62
CA LEU A 158 5.02 3.73 -3.21
C LEU A 158 5.02 3.81 -4.74
N LYS A 159 3.83 3.93 -5.34
CA LYS A 159 3.68 4.03 -6.80
C LYS A 159 4.47 5.21 -7.37
N ALA A 160 4.23 6.41 -6.83
CA ALA A 160 4.88 7.62 -7.31
C ALA A 160 6.40 7.59 -7.10
N GLY A 161 6.87 7.02 -5.98
CA GLY A 161 8.28 6.90 -5.64
C GLY A 161 9.03 5.94 -6.56
N ILE A 162 8.42 4.78 -6.85
CA ILE A 162 8.96 3.81 -7.82
C ILE A 162 9.04 4.46 -9.21
N GLU A 163 7.96 5.08 -9.68
CA GLU A 163 7.94 5.76 -10.98
C GLU A 163 8.99 6.88 -11.05
N LEU A 164 9.03 7.77 -10.03
CA LEU A 164 9.97 8.89 -9.98
C LEU A 164 11.43 8.41 -10.02
N LEU A 165 11.76 7.33 -9.31
CA LEU A 165 13.12 6.81 -9.31
C LEU A 165 13.47 6.12 -10.63
N LYS A 166 12.56 5.34 -11.23
CA LYS A 166 12.75 4.74 -12.56
C LYS A 166 13.00 5.82 -13.62
N ASP A 167 12.20 6.88 -13.62
CA ASP A 167 12.30 8.01 -14.56
C ASP A 167 13.63 8.79 -14.42
N ASN A 168 14.29 8.72 -13.27
CA ASN A 168 15.50 9.50 -12.99
C ASN A 168 16.76 8.64 -12.82
N PHE A 169 16.68 7.31 -12.91
CA PHE A 169 17.80 6.42 -12.58
C PHE A 169 19.07 6.73 -13.38
N GLN A 170 18.96 6.88 -14.70
CA GLN A 170 20.10 7.21 -15.57
C GLN A 170 20.80 8.51 -15.14
N ARG A 171 20.03 9.54 -14.73
CA ARG A 171 20.58 10.82 -14.27
C ARG A 171 21.38 10.66 -12.97
N LEU A 172 20.94 9.76 -12.09
CA LEU A 172 21.63 9.45 -10.83
C LEU A 172 22.95 8.71 -11.08
N GLU A 173 22.97 7.79 -12.05
CA GLU A 173 24.16 7.04 -12.46
C GLU A 173 25.24 7.96 -13.02
N GLU A 174 24.87 8.82 -13.97
CA GLU A 174 25.76 9.75 -14.66
C GLU A 174 26.23 10.90 -13.76
N ASN A 175 25.68 11.03 -12.53
CA ASN A 175 26.03 12.07 -11.57
C ASN A 175 25.74 13.50 -12.08
N ILE A 176 24.78 13.65 -13.00
CA ILE A 176 24.47 14.92 -13.68
C ILE A 176 23.43 15.70 -12.86
N TYR A 177 23.92 16.55 -11.95
CA TYR A 177 23.09 17.29 -10.99
C TYR A 177 22.72 18.72 -11.39
N ILE A 178 22.53 18.97 -12.69
CA ILE A 178 22.28 20.33 -13.20
C ILE A 178 21.05 20.98 -12.54
N ASN A 179 20.09 20.17 -12.08
CA ASN A 179 18.79 20.64 -11.55
C ASN A 179 18.62 20.39 -10.05
N ALA A 180 19.66 20.00 -9.30
CA ALA A 180 19.53 19.82 -7.86
C ALA A 180 19.36 21.20 -7.18
N MET A 181 18.28 21.39 -6.43
CA MET A 181 17.96 22.67 -5.79
C MET A 181 17.99 22.57 -4.26
N PRO A 182 18.69 23.49 -3.57
CA PRO A 182 18.60 23.60 -2.12
C PRO A 182 17.16 23.80 -1.65
N GLN A 183 16.81 23.17 -0.53
CA GLN A 183 15.49 23.34 0.05
C GLN A 183 15.30 24.75 0.64
N VAL A 184 14.14 25.35 0.37
CA VAL A 184 13.78 26.65 0.95
C VAL A 184 13.39 26.50 2.41
N ALA A 185 13.84 27.44 3.25
CA ALA A 185 13.49 27.46 4.68
C ALA A 185 12.02 27.82 4.92
N MET A 186 11.48 28.72 4.10
CA MET A 186 10.07 29.13 4.15
C MET A 186 9.18 27.93 3.80
N SER A 187 8.22 27.60 4.66
CA SER A 187 7.33 26.42 4.61
C SER A 187 7.95 25.06 4.99
N SER A 188 9.21 25.02 5.43
CA SER A 188 9.80 23.79 5.96
C SER A 188 9.04 23.31 7.20
N GLN A 189 8.68 22.03 7.23
CA GLN A 189 8.00 21.38 8.35
C GLN A 189 8.71 20.07 8.67
N TYR A 190 8.77 19.74 9.96
CA TYR A 190 9.36 18.49 10.43
C TYR A 190 8.49 17.91 11.56
N TYR A 191 8.35 16.59 11.55
CA TYR A 191 7.62 15.87 12.58
C TYR A 191 8.45 14.66 13.05
N SER A 192 8.67 14.57 14.35
CA SER A 192 9.35 13.42 14.96
C SER A 192 8.38 12.25 15.15
N LYS A 193 8.89 11.09 15.54
CA LYS A 193 8.08 9.92 15.88
C LYS A 193 7.14 10.14 17.07
N ASP A 194 7.41 11.13 17.91
CA ASP A 194 6.68 11.36 19.17
C ASP A 194 5.43 12.24 18.97
N ILE A 195 5.21 12.73 17.73
CA ILE A 195 4.04 13.56 17.40
C ILE A 195 2.71 12.79 17.46
N ILE A 196 2.74 11.47 17.27
CA ILE A 196 1.57 10.59 17.34
C ILE A 196 1.89 9.43 18.28
N ASP A 197 1.08 9.29 19.32
CA ASP A 197 1.09 8.12 20.19
C ASP A 197 0.08 7.07 19.67
N PHE A 198 0.59 6.08 18.92
CA PHE A 198 -0.24 4.99 18.40
C PHE A 198 -0.82 4.08 19.48
N SER A 199 -0.30 4.11 20.70
CA SER A 199 -0.86 3.32 21.81
C SER A 199 -2.18 3.89 22.35
N ASN A 200 -2.46 5.16 22.06
CA ASN A 200 -3.62 5.88 22.58
C ASN A 200 -4.24 6.81 21.51
N ILE A 201 -4.65 6.23 20.38
CA ILE A 201 -5.39 6.97 19.35
C ILE A 201 -6.83 7.18 19.82
N ILE A 202 -7.21 8.44 19.96
CA ILE A 202 -8.57 8.87 20.31
C ILE A 202 -9.10 9.78 19.20
N ILE A 203 -10.30 9.49 18.70
CA ILE A 203 -11.00 10.36 17.77
C ILE A 203 -11.74 11.43 18.57
N ASP A 204 -11.30 12.68 18.44
CA ASP A 204 -11.97 13.82 19.05
C ASP A 204 -13.24 14.17 18.26
N LEU A 205 -14.39 13.80 18.83
CA LEU A 205 -15.71 14.11 18.28
C LEU A 205 -16.16 15.55 18.57
N ASN A 206 -15.44 16.31 19.41
CA ASN A 206 -15.75 17.70 19.71
C ASN A 206 -15.12 18.65 18.67
N GLN A 207 -15.38 18.37 17.39
CA GLN A 207 -14.79 19.02 16.24
C GLN A 207 -15.83 19.27 15.14
N VAL A 208 -15.46 20.03 14.12
CA VAL A 208 -16.23 20.10 12.87
C VAL A 208 -16.13 18.78 12.10
N ALA A 209 -17.15 18.46 11.30
CA ALA A 209 -17.28 17.16 10.65
C ALA A 209 -16.06 16.79 9.79
N ILE A 210 -15.45 17.76 9.10
CA ILE A 210 -14.25 17.54 8.28
C ILE A 210 -13.03 17.11 9.11
N ASN A 211 -12.87 17.65 10.32
CA ASN A 211 -11.77 17.26 11.20
C ASN A 211 -11.98 15.85 11.74
N ILE A 212 -13.23 15.47 12.08
CA ILE A 212 -13.55 14.10 12.51
C ILE A 212 -13.31 13.12 11.35
N HIS A 213 -13.78 13.46 10.15
CA HIS A 213 -13.56 12.68 8.94
C HIS A 213 -12.06 12.48 8.65
N ASN A 214 -11.27 13.55 8.77
CA ASN A 214 -9.82 13.50 8.61
C ASN A 214 -9.14 12.63 9.68
N GLN A 215 -9.54 12.72 10.95
CA GLN A 215 -9.02 11.83 11.99
C GLN A 215 -9.31 10.36 11.67
N VAL A 216 -10.55 10.03 11.30
CA VAL A 216 -10.95 8.66 10.94
C VAL A 216 -10.09 8.13 9.79
N ARG A 217 -9.99 8.87 8.67
CA ARG A 217 -9.25 8.38 7.51
C ARG A 217 -7.72 8.42 7.70
N ALA A 218 -7.20 9.36 8.50
CA ALA A 218 -5.77 9.44 8.81
C ALA A 218 -5.31 8.28 9.69
N PHE A 219 -6.14 7.84 10.65
CA PHE A 219 -5.78 6.74 11.55
C PHE A 219 -6.21 5.36 11.04
N TYR A 220 -6.98 5.28 9.95
CA TYR A 220 -7.31 4.00 9.32
C TYR A 220 -6.12 3.46 8.51
N PHE A 221 -5.48 2.42 9.04
CA PHE A 221 -4.49 1.60 8.36
C PHE A 221 -4.59 0.16 8.88
N ARG A 222 -5.44 -0.67 8.26
CA ARG A 222 -5.88 -1.97 8.79
C ARG A 222 -4.76 -2.88 9.31
N GLU A 223 -3.61 -2.92 8.67
CA GLU A 223 -2.47 -3.76 9.06
C GLU A 223 -1.72 -3.28 10.33
N TYR A 224 -1.95 -2.03 10.74
CA TYR A 224 -1.38 -1.45 11.96
C TYR A 224 -2.45 -1.12 12.99
N GLN A 225 -3.45 -0.32 12.62
CA GLN A 225 -4.52 0.10 13.50
C GLN A 225 -5.79 0.55 12.76
N ILE A 226 -6.91 0.49 13.46
CA ILE A 226 -8.20 1.00 13.02
C ILE A 226 -8.70 1.96 14.10
N PRO A 227 -9.16 3.19 13.76
CA PRO A 227 -9.66 4.12 14.75
C PRO A 227 -10.90 3.55 15.44
N LYS A 228 -11.06 3.86 16.73
CA LYS A 228 -12.22 3.43 17.51
C LYS A 228 -13.09 4.59 17.93
N VAL A 229 -14.40 4.41 17.84
CA VAL A 229 -15.42 5.33 18.35
C VAL A 229 -16.53 4.50 19.00
N PHE A 230 -16.94 4.88 20.22
CA PHE A 230 -17.94 4.15 21.02
C PHE A 230 -17.65 2.65 21.16
N ASP A 231 -16.38 2.27 21.34
CA ASP A 231 -15.89 0.89 21.41
C ASP A 231 -15.99 0.06 20.11
N TYR A 232 -16.37 0.67 19.00
CA TYR A 232 -16.34 0.04 17.68
C TYR A 232 -15.18 0.54 16.83
N ASN A 233 -14.53 -0.37 16.12
CA ASN A 233 -13.62 -0.03 15.02
C ASN A 233 -14.41 0.69 13.92
N ILE A 234 -13.86 1.77 13.38
CA ILE A 234 -14.47 2.59 12.33
C ILE A 234 -13.64 2.48 11.06
N ILE A 235 -14.26 2.05 9.96
CA ILE A 235 -13.58 1.84 8.66
C ILE A 235 -13.60 3.09 7.79
N SER A 236 -14.67 3.86 7.84
CA SER A 236 -14.88 5.03 6.99
C SER A 236 -15.88 5.98 7.62
N SER A 237 -16.02 7.17 7.03
CA SER A 237 -17.00 8.16 7.46
C SER A 237 -17.51 9.01 6.30
N GLU A 238 -18.70 9.57 6.47
CA GLU A 238 -19.34 10.44 5.49
C GLU A 238 -19.96 11.66 6.17
N ILE A 239 -19.66 12.85 5.67
CA ILE A 239 -20.22 14.11 6.16
C ILE A 239 -21.55 14.37 5.45
N LEU A 240 -22.62 14.60 6.21
CA LEU A 240 -23.95 14.90 5.69
C LEU A 240 -24.19 16.41 5.59
N CYS A 241 -25.26 16.79 4.88
CA CYS A 241 -25.71 18.19 4.85
C CYS A 241 -26.58 18.57 6.07
N SER A 242 -27.01 17.59 6.87
CA SER A 242 -27.85 17.81 8.05
C SER A 242 -27.06 18.41 9.21
N LYS A 243 -27.77 19.11 10.11
CA LYS A 243 -27.19 19.75 11.30
C LYS A 243 -28.09 19.47 12.51
N SER A 244 -27.72 18.50 13.32
CA SER A 244 -28.44 18.17 14.54
C SER A 244 -28.30 19.25 15.62
N LYS A 245 -29.33 19.37 16.46
CA LYS A 245 -29.31 20.22 17.67
C LYS A 245 -28.89 19.45 18.93
N LYS A 246 -28.57 18.15 18.80
CA LYS A 246 -28.07 17.36 19.93
C LYS A 246 -26.70 17.90 20.37
N ARG A 247 -26.23 17.44 21.53
CA ARG A 247 -24.90 17.77 22.03
C ARG A 247 -23.84 17.24 21.06
N VAL A 248 -22.81 18.03 20.79
CA VAL A 248 -21.63 17.61 20.00
C VAL A 248 -21.06 16.30 20.55
N GLY A 249 -20.74 15.37 19.65
CA GLY A 249 -20.24 14.03 19.94
C GLY A 249 -21.30 13.01 20.37
N SER A 250 -22.59 13.38 20.41
CA SER A 250 -23.66 12.44 20.75
C SER A 250 -24.18 11.65 19.55
N ILE A 251 -24.60 10.41 19.81
CA ILE A 251 -25.25 9.54 18.83
C ILE A 251 -26.66 10.10 18.53
N ILE A 252 -26.91 10.38 17.26
CA ILE A 252 -28.20 10.75 16.72
C ILE A 252 -29.01 9.49 16.45
N LEU A 253 -28.43 8.54 15.68
CA LEU A 253 -28.97 7.24 15.32
C LEU A 253 -27.85 6.19 15.30
N GLU A 254 -28.21 4.93 15.50
CA GLU A 254 -27.31 3.79 15.38
C GLU A 254 -28.03 2.65 14.66
N ASN A 255 -27.31 1.94 13.79
CA ASN A 255 -27.74 0.68 13.21
C ASN A 255 -26.59 -0.35 13.23
N SER A 256 -26.79 -1.50 12.59
CA SER A 256 -25.82 -2.60 12.54
C SER A 256 -24.47 -2.19 11.91
N ILE A 257 -24.47 -1.24 10.98
CA ILE A 257 -23.30 -0.88 10.18
C ILE A 257 -22.72 0.51 10.49
N SER A 258 -23.42 1.37 11.24
CA SER A 258 -23.01 2.77 11.38
C SER A 258 -23.59 3.49 12.61
N PHE A 259 -22.94 4.60 12.96
CA PHE A 259 -23.45 5.64 13.83
C PHE A 259 -23.68 6.92 13.03
N LEU A 260 -24.78 7.62 13.29
CA LEU A 260 -24.95 9.02 12.92
C LEU A 260 -24.63 9.88 14.13
N VAL A 261 -23.66 10.79 14.03
CA VAL A 261 -23.12 11.57 15.15
C VAL A 261 -23.27 13.07 14.90
N SER A 262 -23.71 13.79 15.93
CA SER A 262 -23.79 15.25 15.92
C SER A 262 -22.42 15.87 16.13
N THR A 263 -22.04 16.85 15.31
CA THR A 263 -20.74 17.55 15.41
C THR A 263 -20.95 19.05 15.65
N ILE A 264 -19.87 19.86 15.61
CA ILE A 264 -19.97 21.33 15.73
C ILE A 264 -20.80 21.94 14.60
N ASP A 265 -20.73 21.40 13.39
CA ASP A 265 -21.34 22.00 12.20
C ASP A 265 -22.30 21.07 11.46
N TYR A 266 -21.81 19.99 10.86
CA TYR A 266 -22.59 19.03 10.07
C TYR A 266 -22.61 17.65 10.72
N ASP A 267 -23.69 16.90 10.58
CA ASP A 267 -23.71 15.53 11.10
C ASP A 267 -22.77 14.64 10.29
N ILE A 268 -22.19 13.63 10.94
CA ILE A 268 -21.27 12.68 10.33
C ILE A 268 -21.73 11.24 10.56
N VAL A 269 -21.69 10.43 9.50
CA VAL A 269 -21.86 8.98 9.60
C VAL A 269 -20.48 8.37 9.84
N LEU A 270 -20.38 7.51 10.85
CA LEU A 270 -19.21 6.71 11.16
C LEU A 270 -19.56 5.24 10.90
N TYR A 271 -18.91 4.61 9.92
CA TYR A 271 -19.19 3.23 9.55
C TYR A 271 -18.35 2.27 10.37
N LYS A 272 -19.01 1.28 10.98
CA LYS A 272 -18.38 0.22 11.76
C LYS A 272 -17.56 -0.68 10.82
N ASP A 273 -16.34 -1.02 11.20
CA ASP A 273 -15.58 -2.05 10.49
C ASP A 273 -16.24 -3.41 10.73
N ARG A 274 -16.73 -4.02 9.65
CA ARG A 274 -17.40 -5.33 9.64
C ARG A 274 -16.67 -6.32 8.74
N GLY A 275 -15.38 -6.08 8.48
CA GLY A 275 -14.62 -6.85 7.50
C GLY A 275 -14.54 -8.34 7.81
N ASP A 276 -14.30 -8.71 9.07
CA ASP A 276 -14.23 -10.13 9.47
C ASP A 276 -15.59 -10.83 9.29
N THR A 277 -16.69 -10.13 9.62
CA THR A 277 -18.05 -10.61 9.37
C THR A 277 -18.34 -10.75 7.87
N LEU A 278 -17.84 -9.83 7.04
CA LEU A 278 -17.99 -9.92 5.59
C LEU A 278 -17.24 -11.14 5.03
N PHE A 279 -16.01 -11.39 5.48
CA PHE A 279 -15.26 -12.58 5.07
C PHE A 279 -15.99 -13.87 5.47
N GLU A 280 -16.52 -13.95 6.68
CA GLU A 280 -17.30 -15.11 7.13
C GLU A 280 -18.59 -15.28 6.30
N ALA A 281 -19.30 -14.19 6.01
CA ALA A 281 -20.50 -14.22 5.18
C ALA A 281 -20.20 -14.71 3.75
N CYS A 282 -19.09 -14.27 3.16
CA CYS A 282 -18.61 -14.72 1.86
C CYS A 282 -18.19 -16.19 1.87
N ALA A 283 -17.63 -16.71 2.96
CA ALA A 283 -17.23 -18.11 3.05
C ALA A 283 -18.43 -19.06 3.25
N ASN A 284 -19.48 -18.58 3.92
CA ASN A 284 -20.65 -19.38 4.28
C ASN A 284 -21.86 -19.21 3.32
N GLY A 285 -21.68 -18.51 2.18
CA GLY A 285 -22.76 -18.30 1.22
C GLY A 285 -23.90 -17.38 1.72
N ASN A 286 -23.67 -16.56 2.75
CA ASN A 286 -24.71 -15.70 3.32
C ASN A 286 -24.88 -14.40 2.51
N LEU A 287 -25.52 -14.52 1.34
CA LEU A 287 -25.76 -13.43 0.41
C LEU A 287 -26.54 -12.25 1.03
N SER A 288 -27.50 -12.52 1.92
CA SER A 288 -28.27 -11.45 2.58
C SER A 288 -27.38 -10.56 3.43
N LEU A 289 -26.49 -11.17 4.24
CA LEU A 289 -25.55 -10.43 5.07
C LEU A 289 -24.49 -9.72 4.23
N VAL A 290 -24.02 -10.34 3.14
CA VAL A 290 -23.13 -9.66 2.18
C VAL A 290 -23.80 -8.40 1.64
N ASN A 291 -25.05 -8.47 1.17
CA ASN A 291 -25.78 -7.33 0.62
C ASN A 291 -25.95 -6.18 1.62
N GLU A 292 -26.15 -6.49 2.90
CA GLU A 292 -26.18 -5.50 3.98
C GLU A 292 -24.79 -4.85 4.20
N LEU A 293 -23.75 -5.68 4.31
CA LEU A 293 -22.42 -5.21 4.70
C LEU A 293 -21.72 -4.41 3.60
N ILE A 294 -21.91 -4.75 2.32
CA ILE A 294 -21.29 -4.02 1.19
C ILE A 294 -21.82 -2.58 1.05
N GLN A 295 -22.85 -2.19 1.80
CA GLN A 295 -23.28 -0.79 1.91
C GLN A 295 -22.28 0.07 2.70
N ILE A 296 -21.33 -0.55 3.41
CA ILE A 296 -20.26 0.17 4.12
C ILE A 296 -19.22 0.66 3.09
N PRO A 297 -18.96 1.98 2.99
CA PRO A 297 -17.98 2.50 2.05
C PRO A 297 -16.58 1.93 2.31
N ASN A 298 -15.88 1.60 1.21
CA ASN A 298 -14.53 1.03 1.17
C ASN A 298 -14.39 -0.42 1.69
N ILE A 299 -15.48 -1.08 2.12
CA ILE A 299 -15.38 -2.45 2.66
C ILE A 299 -15.13 -3.52 1.58
N ILE A 300 -15.57 -3.28 0.34
CA ILE A 300 -15.63 -4.32 -0.69
C ILE A 300 -14.26 -4.87 -1.12
N ASN A 301 -13.21 -4.06 -0.97
CA ASN A 301 -11.83 -4.35 -1.38
C ASN A 301 -10.85 -4.43 -0.19
N ILE A 302 -11.36 -4.63 1.04
CA ILE A 302 -10.49 -4.88 2.19
C ILE A 302 -9.70 -6.17 2.00
N GLN A 303 -8.56 -6.27 2.66
CA GLN A 303 -7.74 -7.47 2.68
C GLN A 303 -7.61 -7.98 4.11
N ASN A 304 -7.71 -9.29 4.30
CA ASN A 304 -7.40 -9.92 5.58
C ASN A 304 -5.89 -10.06 5.78
N GLN A 305 -5.46 -10.75 6.85
CA GLN A 305 -4.05 -10.89 7.23
C GLN A 305 -3.16 -11.61 6.18
N ILE A 306 -3.75 -12.34 5.24
CA ILE A 306 -3.03 -13.01 4.15
C ILE A 306 -3.28 -12.34 2.78
N GLY A 307 -3.95 -11.19 2.77
CA GLY A 307 -4.23 -10.43 1.56
C GLY A 307 -5.51 -10.84 0.83
N TRP A 308 -6.30 -11.78 1.37
CA TRP A 308 -7.54 -12.18 0.69
C TRP A 308 -8.58 -11.08 0.77
N THR A 309 -9.18 -10.77 -0.38
CA THR A 309 -10.34 -9.90 -0.50
C THR A 309 -11.64 -10.69 -0.29
N PRO A 310 -12.78 -10.03 -0.01
CA PRO A 310 -14.08 -10.69 0.01
C PRO A 310 -14.34 -11.49 -1.28
N LEU A 311 -13.91 -10.95 -2.43
CA LEU A 311 -14.00 -11.61 -3.73
C LEU A 311 -13.18 -12.91 -3.76
N ILE A 312 -11.92 -12.89 -3.32
CA ILE A 312 -11.09 -14.11 -3.24
C ILE A 312 -11.73 -15.17 -2.33
N VAL A 313 -12.26 -14.76 -1.17
CA VAL A 313 -12.95 -15.68 -0.24
C VAL A 313 -14.15 -16.34 -0.90
N ALA A 314 -15.01 -15.56 -1.56
CA ALA A 314 -16.19 -16.08 -2.25
C ALA A 314 -15.82 -17.02 -3.42
N ILE A 315 -14.80 -16.65 -4.20
CA ILE A 315 -14.27 -17.48 -5.30
C ILE A 315 -13.79 -18.83 -4.77
N TYR A 316 -12.97 -18.83 -3.72
CA TYR A 316 -12.36 -20.04 -3.18
C TYR A 316 -13.39 -21.02 -2.61
N ASN A 317 -14.52 -20.52 -2.08
CA ASN A 317 -15.62 -21.33 -1.57
C ASN A 317 -16.71 -21.64 -2.62
N ASN A 318 -16.50 -21.27 -3.88
CA ASN A 318 -17.43 -21.48 -5.00
C ASN A 318 -18.81 -20.80 -4.82
N GLU A 319 -18.85 -19.63 -4.17
CA GLU A 319 -20.09 -18.89 -3.89
C GLU A 319 -20.49 -17.96 -5.06
N ILE A 320 -21.01 -18.55 -6.13
CA ILE A 320 -21.26 -17.90 -7.43
C ILE A 320 -22.05 -16.59 -7.32
N GLU A 321 -23.17 -16.60 -6.59
CA GLU A 321 -24.04 -15.41 -6.48
C GLU A 321 -23.36 -14.28 -5.70
N ILE A 322 -22.59 -14.61 -4.67
CA ILE A 322 -21.78 -13.63 -3.94
C ILE A 322 -20.69 -13.06 -4.83
N VAL A 323 -20.00 -13.89 -5.62
CA VAL A 323 -18.99 -13.42 -6.60
C VAL A 323 -19.60 -12.42 -7.57
N LYS A 324 -20.75 -12.73 -8.16
CA LYS A 324 -21.48 -11.81 -9.06
C LYS A 324 -21.83 -10.51 -8.34
N THR A 325 -22.40 -10.59 -7.13
CA THR A 325 -22.76 -9.42 -6.33
C THR A 325 -21.55 -8.54 -6.04
N LEU A 326 -20.42 -9.13 -5.62
CA LEU A 326 -19.20 -8.37 -5.32
C LEU A 326 -18.65 -7.69 -6.58
N LEU A 327 -18.58 -8.38 -7.71
CA LEU A 327 -18.11 -7.81 -8.98
C LEU A 327 -19.00 -6.65 -9.45
N ILE A 328 -20.33 -6.80 -9.40
CA ILE A 328 -21.29 -5.75 -9.78
C ILE A 328 -21.14 -4.50 -8.90
N ASN A 329 -20.77 -4.68 -7.62
CA ASN A 329 -20.59 -3.57 -6.68
C ASN A 329 -19.16 -3.01 -6.67
N GLY A 330 -18.30 -3.40 -7.61
CA GLY A 330 -16.97 -2.82 -7.79
C GLY A 330 -15.84 -3.49 -7.00
N ALA A 331 -15.99 -4.79 -6.68
CA ALA A 331 -14.86 -5.58 -6.22
C ALA A 331 -13.76 -5.62 -7.30
N ASP A 332 -12.53 -5.31 -6.89
CA ASP A 332 -11.39 -5.21 -7.80
C ASP A 332 -10.83 -6.61 -8.09
N ILE A 333 -11.04 -7.07 -9.31
CA ILE A 333 -10.60 -8.36 -9.83
C ILE A 333 -9.07 -8.45 -9.99
N GLN A 334 -8.35 -7.33 -9.93
CA GLN A 334 -6.90 -7.28 -10.06
C GLN A 334 -6.19 -7.29 -8.69
N LEU A 335 -6.93 -7.13 -7.58
CA LEU A 335 -6.33 -7.22 -6.25
C LEU A 335 -5.89 -8.64 -5.92
N THR A 336 -4.59 -8.79 -5.74
CA THR A 336 -3.94 -10.05 -5.37
C THR A 336 -3.83 -10.20 -3.86
N ASN A 337 -3.56 -11.42 -3.40
CA ASN A 337 -3.16 -11.64 -2.02
C ASN A 337 -1.73 -11.16 -1.75
N PHE A 338 -1.22 -11.32 -0.53
CA PHE A 338 0.13 -10.90 -0.15
C PHE A 338 1.28 -11.76 -0.72
N LYS A 339 0.96 -12.73 -1.58
CA LYS A 339 1.90 -13.52 -2.37
C LYS A 339 1.80 -13.22 -3.87
N GLY A 340 0.98 -12.25 -4.26
CA GLY A 340 0.71 -11.96 -5.67
C GLY A 340 -0.27 -12.93 -6.34
N THR A 341 -0.86 -13.89 -5.62
CA THR A 341 -1.82 -14.84 -6.19
C THR A 341 -3.10 -14.09 -6.61
N THR A 342 -3.48 -14.25 -7.88
CA THR A 342 -4.60 -13.54 -8.49
C THR A 342 -5.95 -14.20 -8.19
N PRO A 343 -7.08 -13.47 -8.26
CA PRO A 343 -8.41 -14.07 -8.20
C PRO A 343 -8.64 -15.19 -9.23
N LEU A 344 -8.02 -15.08 -10.42
CA LEU A 344 -8.10 -16.13 -11.45
C LEU A 344 -7.42 -17.43 -11.02
N MET A 345 -6.25 -17.37 -10.37
CA MET A 345 -5.58 -18.55 -9.81
C MET A 345 -6.43 -19.22 -8.71
N TYR A 346 -7.18 -18.43 -7.94
CA TYR A 346 -8.15 -18.96 -6.98
C TYR A 346 -9.37 -19.60 -7.65
N ALA A 347 -9.88 -19.00 -8.74
CA ALA A 347 -10.99 -19.58 -9.50
C ALA A 347 -10.59 -20.92 -10.14
N LYS A 348 -9.37 -21.01 -10.68
CA LYS A 348 -8.72 -22.25 -11.14
C LYS A 348 -8.74 -23.32 -10.04
N THR A 349 -8.26 -22.96 -8.85
CA THR A 349 -8.22 -23.87 -7.69
C THR A 349 -9.62 -24.30 -7.24
N SER A 350 -10.58 -23.37 -7.25
CA SER A 350 -11.98 -23.63 -6.92
C SER A 350 -12.60 -24.64 -7.89
N TYR A 351 -12.41 -24.42 -9.20
CA TYR A 351 -12.83 -25.36 -10.24
C TYR A 351 -12.21 -26.75 -10.06
N CYS A 352 -10.91 -26.85 -9.78
CA CYS A 352 -10.28 -28.15 -9.56
C CYS A 352 -10.92 -28.94 -8.39
N LYS A 353 -11.48 -28.24 -7.40
CA LYS A 353 -12.14 -28.84 -6.23
C LYS A 353 -13.63 -29.13 -6.46
N SER A 354 -14.37 -28.20 -7.06
CA SER A 354 -15.83 -28.28 -7.22
C SER A 354 -16.27 -28.89 -8.55
N LYS A 355 -15.40 -28.83 -9.56
CA LYS A 355 -15.70 -29.08 -10.98
C LYS A 355 -16.78 -28.17 -11.58
N ASP A 356 -17.07 -27.05 -10.91
CA ASP A 356 -17.94 -26.00 -11.40
C ASP A 356 -17.12 -24.89 -12.09
N SER A 357 -17.26 -24.79 -13.42
CA SER A 357 -16.51 -23.82 -14.22
C SER A 357 -17.11 -22.41 -14.21
N THR A 358 -18.24 -22.20 -13.54
CA THR A 358 -19.02 -20.95 -13.63
C THR A 358 -18.19 -19.73 -13.23
N ILE A 359 -17.53 -19.77 -12.07
CA ILE A 359 -16.71 -18.64 -11.60
C ILE A 359 -15.50 -18.41 -12.52
N LEU A 360 -14.82 -19.48 -12.92
CA LEU A 360 -13.67 -19.38 -13.84
C LEU A 360 -14.08 -18.69 -15.15
N LYS A 361 -15.22 -19.09 -15.74
CA LYS A 361 -15.78 -18.48 -16.95
C LYS A 361 -16.20 -17.02 -16.73
N ILE A 362 -16.81 -16.69 -15.59
CA ILE A 362 -17.14 -15.31 -15.23
C ILE A 362 -15.88 -14.44 -15.24
N LEU A 363 -14.81 -14.87 -14.57
CA LEU A 363 -13.58 -14.06 -14.49
C LEU A 363 -12.88 -13.95 -15.85
N LEU A 364 -12.80 -15.03 -16.64
CA LEU A 364 -12.21 -15.01 -17.98
C LEU A 364 -12.96 -14.06 -18.93
N ALA A 365 -14.27 -13.91 -18.77
CA ALA A 365 -15.07 -12.95 -19.54
C ALA A 365 -14.84 -11.47 -19.14
N LEU A 366 -14.09 -11.20 -18.06
CA LEU A 366 -13.81 -9.85 -17.53
C LEU A 366 -12.42 -9.33 -17.89
N ASP A 367 -11.82 -9.81 -18.99
CA ASP A 367 -10.50 -9.38 -19.51
C ASP A 367 -9.38 -9.43 -18.47
N VAL A 368 -9.39 -10.48 -17.63
CA VAL A 368 -8.33 -10.73 -16.65
C VAL A 368 -7.03 -11.11 -17.33
N ASP A 369 -5.91 -10.60 -16.83
CA ASP A 369 -4.59 -10.94 -17.36
C ASP A 369 -4.18 -12.35 -16.92
N ILE A 370 -4.26 -13.31 -17.85
CA ILE A 370 -3.84 -14.68 -17.62
C ILE A 370 -2.32 -14.85 -17.52
N TYR A 371 -1.55 -13.83 -17.87
CA TYR A 371 -0.08 -13.82 -17.78
C TYR A 371 0.43 -13.10 -16.55
N GLN A 372 -0.44 -12.50 -15.73
CA GLN A 372 -0.03 -11.88 -14.47
C GLN A 372 0.65 -12.92 -13.57
N GLN A 373 1.90 -12.64 -13.21
CA GLN A 373 2.71 -13.48 -12.35
C GLN A 373 2.51 -13.12 -10.88
N ASP A 374 2.51 -14.15 -10.03
CA ASP A 374 2.63 -13.99 -8.59
C ASP A 374 4.09 -13.76 -8.16
N TYR A 375 4.37 -13.70 -6.86
CA TYR A 375 5.73 -13.44 -6.37
C TYR A 375 6.67 -14.65 -6.47
N GLN A 376 6.23 -15.75 -7.09
CA GLN A 376 7.07 -16.88 -7.50
C GLN A 376 7.33 -16.89 -9.02
N ASP A 377 7.05 -15.77 -9.69
CA ASP A 377 7.16 -15.59 -11.14
C ASP A 377 6.28 -16.57 -11.95
N LYS A 378 5.18 -17.06 -11.35
CA LYS A 378 4.25 -17.98 -12.00
C LYS A 378 2.91 -17.34 -12.27
N ASN A 379 2.40 -17.52 -13.48
CA ASN A 379 1.02 -17.15 -13.84
C ASN A 379 0.08 -18.37 -13.74
N VAL A 380 -1.22 -18.16 -14.02
CA VAL A 380 -2.22 -19.25 -13.92
C VAL A 380 -1.92 -20.42 -14.87
N LEU A 381 -1.36 -20.15 -16.06
CA LEU A 381 -1.04 -21.17 -17.05
C LEU A 381 0.14 -22.04 -16.60
N ASP A 382 1.13 -21.46 -15.92
CA ASP A 382 2.29 -22.19 -15.41
C ASP A 382 1.85 -23.24 -14.39
N TYR A 383 1.04 -22.85 -13.40
CA TYR A 383 0.47 -23.78 -12.43
C TYR A 383 -0.43 -24.84 -13.07
N THR A 384 -1.21 -24.46 -14.09
CA THR A 384 -2.09 -25.39 -14.82
C THR A 384 -1.26 -26.48 -15.53
N ARG A 385 -0.16 -26.09 -16.18
CA ARG A 385 0.75 -27.03 -16.86
C ARG A 385 1.50 -27.93 -15.86
N GLU A 386 2.05 -27.36 -14.79
CA GLU A 386 2.78 -28.10 -13.76
C GLU A 386 1.92 -29.19 -13.12
N ASN A 387 0.64 -28.92 -12.90
CA ASN A 387 -0.29 -29.86 -12.29
C ASN A 387 -1.00 -30.79 -13.30
N SER A 388 -0.70 -30.68 -14.61
CA SER A 388 -1.38 -31.45 -15.67
C SER A 388 -2.91 -31.25 -15.71
N GLU A 389 -3.39 -30.04 -15.41
CA GLU A 389 -4.81 -29.66 -15.37
C GLU A 389 -5.33 -29.30 -16.79
N LEU A 390 -5.38 -30.30 -17.68
CA LEU A 390 -5.71 -30.10 -19.11
C LEU A 390 -7.11 -29.50 -19.34
N ASP A 391 -8.10 -29.89 -18.54
CA ASP A 391 -9.47 -29.37 -18.57
C ASP A 391 -9.52 -27.85 -18.30
N VAL A 392 -8.69 -27.37 -17.37
CA VAL A 392 -8.55 -25.94 -17.10
C VAL A 392 -7.91 -25.20 -18.26
N LEU A 393 -6.87 -25.79 -18.85
CA LEU A 393 -6.18 -25.18 -19.99
C LEU A 393 -7.14 -25.01 -21.18
N GLU A 394 -7.94 -26.02 -21.48
CA GLU A 394 -8.99 -25.96 -22.50
C GLU A 394 -9.97 -24.81 -22.21
N LEU A 395 -10.49 -24.72 -20.98
CA LEU A 395 -11.41 -23.64 -20.59
C LEU A 395 -10.81 -22.24 -20.72
N ILE A 396 -9.53 -22.06 -20.37
CA ILE A 396 -8.85 -20.76 -20.51
C ILE A 396 -8.63 -20.42 -21.99
N MET A 397 -8.31 -21.42 -22.83
CA MET A 397 -8.12 -21.21 -24.27
C MET A 397 -9.44 -20.95 -25.01
N GLU A 398 -10.55 -21.59 -24.61
CA GLU A 398 -11.89 -21.39 -25.20
C GLU A 398 -12.50 -20.01 -24.90
N ALA A 399 -12.09 -19.36 -23.81
CA ALA A 399 -12.60 -18.06 -23.41
C ALA A 399 -11.98 -16.88 -24.19
N ARG A 400 -11.08 -17.15 -25.13
CA ARG A 400 -10.46 -16.19 -26.06
C ARG A 400 -11.06 -16.33 -27.46
#